data_AF-A0A1H8MZK3-F1
#
_entry.id   AF-A0A1H8MZK3-F1
#
_cell.length_a   1.000
_cell.length_b   1.000
_cell.length_c   1.000
_cell.angle_alpha   90.00
_cell.angle_beta   90.00
_cell.angle_gamma   90.00
#
_symmetry.space_group_name_H-M   'P 1'
#
loop_
_entity.id
_entity.type
_entity.pdbx_description
1 polymer ?
#
loop_
_entity_poly.entity_id
_entity_poly.type
_entity_poly.pdbx_seq_one_letter_code
_entity_poly.pdbx_strand_id
1 'polypeptide(L)'
;MDVHLWLLAGISVLVIIAAMILPPTAQLAEYHRFADQRSFFGIPNFNDVISNLAFLLSGGAGLVFLWRIHGNPTQTAFQDRKESWPYWVLFLSITSVAFGSIHYHWTPDIDHLLWDRLPIVIAIAALLSATLWLSA
;
A
#
# COMPACT_ATOMS: atom_id res chain seq x y z
N MET A 1 6.92 11.31 -25.29
CA MET A 1 5.98 10.83 -24.25
C MET A 1 4.84 10.17 -24.99
N ASP A 2 4.68 8.86 -24.79
CA ASP A 2 3.88 8.00 -25.66
C ASP A 2 2.38 8.28 -25.55
N VAL A 3 1.63 8.06 -26.63
CA VAL A 3 0.16 8.24 -26.68
C VAL A 3 -0.54 7.45 -25.56
N HIS A 4 0.01 6.29 -25.19
CA HIS A 4 -0.50 5.45 -24.10
C HIS A 4 -0.43 6.13 -22.74
N LEU A 5 0.64 6.88 -22.45
CA LEU A 5 0.78 7.61 -21.19
C LEU A 5 -0.26 8.74 -21.08
N TRP A 6 -0.50 9.45 -22.19
CA TRP A 6 -1.54 10.47 -22.24
C TRP A 6 -2.95 9.90 -22.08
N LEU A 7 -3.23 8.74 -22.69
CA LEU A 7 -4.50 8.05 -22.51
C LEU A 7 -4.70 7.60 -21.05
N LEU A 8 -3.68 7.00 -20.43
CA LEU A 8 -3.75 6.60 -19.02
C LEU A 8 -3.94 7.81 -18.09
N ALA A 9 -3.25 8.91 -18.33
CA ALA A 9 -3.42 10.15 -17.58
C ALA A 9 -4.84 10.71 -17.72
N GLY A 10 -5.36 10.77 -18.96
CA GLY A 10 -6.72 11.23 -19.23
C GLY A 10 -7.79 10.37 -18.56
N ILE A 11 -7.66 9.03 -18.61
CA ILE A 11 -8.56 8.10 -17.94
C ILE A 11 -8.49 8.28 -16.42
N SER A 12 -7.28 8.42 -15.86
CA SER A 12 -7.10 8.59 -14.40
C SER A 12 -7.78 9.87 -13.91
N VAL A 13 -7.61 10.99 -14.61
CA VAL A 13 -8.28 12.26 -14.29
C VAL A 13 -9.80 12.12 -14.37
N LEU A 14 -10.31 11.46 -15.41
CA LEU A 14 -11.75 11.22 -15.55
C LEU A 14 -12.32 10.39 -14.38
N VAL A 15 -11.62 9.33 -13.97
CA VAL A 15 -12.00 8.50 -12.83
C VAL A 15 -12.00 9.30 -11.52
N ILE A 16 -10.99 10.14 -11.29
CA ILE A 16 -10.93 11.01 -10.10
C ILE A 16 -12.11 11.98 -10.09
N ILE A 17 -12.39 12.66 -11.21
CA ILE A 17 -13.54 13.59 -11.31
C ILE A 17 -14.85 12.85 -11.05
N ALA A 18 -15.04 11.66 -11.63
CA ALA A 18 -16.22 10.84 -11.39
C ALA A 18 -16.35 10.46 -9.90
N ALA A 19 -15.26 10.06 -9.25
CA ALA A 19 -15.24 9.71 -7.83
C ALA A 19 -15.56 10.90 -6.91
N MET A 20 -15.25 12.14 -7.32
CA MET A 20 -15.57 13.34 -6.55
C MET A 20 -17.04 13.79 -6.69
N ILE A 21 -17.70 13.45 -7.81
CA ILE A 21 -19.06 13.89 -8.11
C ILE A 21 -20.10 12.82 -7.68
N LEU A 22 -19.74 11.55 -7.79
CA LEU A 22 -20.62 10.44 -7.43
C LEU A 22 -20.79 10.37 -5.90
N PRO A 23 -21.98 9.97 -5.41
CA PRO A 23 -22.19 9.78 -3.98
C PRO A 23 -21.24 8.68 -3.45
N PRO A 24 -20.71 8.84 -2.22
CA PRO A 24 -19.90 7.80 -1.58
C PRO A 24 -20.67 6.47 -1.52
N THR A 25 -20.00 5.38 -1.88
CA THR A 25 -20.57 4.05 -1.75
C THR A 25 -20.56 3.62 -0.29
N ALA A 26 -21.75 3.46 0.29
CA ALA A 26 -21.88 3.00 1.68
C ALA A 26 -21.36 1.56 1.80
N GLN A 27 -20.37 1.36 2.66
CA GLN A 27 -19.91 0.02 3.01
C GLN A 27 -20.96 -0.62 3.94
N LEU A 28 -21.37 -1.85 3.66
CA LEU A 28 -22.30 -2.59 4.52
C LEU A 28 -21.67 -2.82 5.90
N ALA A 29 -22.46 -2.67 6.97
CA ALA A 29 -21.98 -2.87 8.34
C ALA A 29 -21.41 -4.27 8.57
N GLU A 30 -21.94 -5.28 7.88
CA GLU A 30 -21.47 -6.67 7.94
C GLU A 30 -20.03 -6.84 7.42
N TYR A 31 -19.51 -5.88 6.66
CA TYR A 31 -18.12 -5.91 6.18
C TYR A 31 -17.10 -5.96 7.34
N HIS A 32 -17.45 -5.40 8.49
CA HIS A 32 -16.62 -5.38 9.69
C HIS A 32 -16.72 -6.67 10.52
N ARG A 33 -17.58 -7.62 10.12
CA ARG A 33 -17.77 -8.88 10.83
C ARG A 33 -16.80 -9.93 10.30
N PHE A 34 -15.58 -9.90 10.83
CA PHE A 34 -14.53 -10.84 10.43
C PHE A 34 -14.86 -12.30 10.76
N ALA A 35 -14.27 -13.21 9.99
CA ALA A 35 -14.35 -14.64 10.27
C ALA A 35 -13.56 -15.00 11.54
N ASP A 36 -12.42 -14.33 11.78
CA ASP A 36 -11.75 -14.43 13.07
C ASP A 36 -12.50 -13.59 14.10
N GLN A 37 -12.91 -14.26 15.19
CA GLN A 37 -13.54 -13.62 16.34
C GLN A 37 -12.79 -13.98 17.63
N ARG A 38 -11.61 -14.61 17.50
CA ARG A 38 -10.78 -15.02 18.65
C ARG A 38 -10.10 -13.79 19.24
N SER A 39 -10.03 -13.78 20.56
CA SER A 39 -9.17 -12.84 21.29
C SER A 39 -8.11 -13.60 22.07
N PHE A 40 -6.85 -13.17 21.93
CA PHE A 40 -5.71 -13.66 22.69
C PHE A 40 -4.91 -12.47 23.20
N PHE A 41 -4.42 -12.54 24.44
CA PHE A 41 -3.63 -11.47 25.07
C PHE A 41 -4.28 -10.08 25.04
N GLY A 42 -5.62 -10.00 25.03
CA GLY A 42 -6.36 -8.74 24.96
C GLY A 42 -6.44 -8.13 23.55
N ILE A 43 -5.94 -8.82 22.53
CA ILE A 43 -6.03 -8.42 21.12
C ILE A 43 -7.30 -9.06 20.52
N PRO A 44 -8.26 -8.29 19.97
CA PRO A 44 -9.40 -8.84 19.23
C PRO A 44 -8.98 -9.25 17.81
N ASN A 45 -9.74 -10.14 17.15
CA ASN A 45 -9.45 -10.62 15.79
C ASN A 45 -7.97 -11.02 15.64
N PHE A 46 -7.46 -11.78 16.62
CA PHE A 46 -6.03 -11.91 16.89
C PHE A 46 -5.20 -12.30 15.66
N ASN A 47 -5.69 -13.24 14.84
CA ASN A 47 -4.93 -13.68 13.67
C ASN A 47 -4.94 -12.63 12.55
N ASP A 48 -6.03 -11.89 12.38
CA ASP A 48 -6.07 -10.78 11.43
C ASP A 48 -5.05 -9.69 11.85
N VAL A 49 -5.00 -9.36 13.15
CA VAL A 49 -4.02 -8.40 13.68
C VAL A 49 -2.58 -8.90 13.55
N ILE A 50 -2.27 -10.12 13.98
CA ILE A 50 -0.89 -10.62 14.01
C ILE A 50 -0.34 -10.93 12.62
N SER A 51 -1.18 -11.33 11.67
CA SER A 51 -0.75 -11.56 10.28
C SER A 51 -0.09 -10.32 9.65
N ASN A 52 -0.46 -9.12 10.11
CA ASN A 52 0.10 -7.86 9.63
C ASN A 52 1.57 -7.63 10.01
N LEU A 53 2.12 -8.38 10.96
CA LEU A 53 3.55 -8.36 11.24
C LEU A 53 4.37 -8.82 10.03
N ALA A 54 3.81 -9.67 9.16
CA ALA A 54 4.48 -10.07 7.92
C ALA A 54 4.69 -8.88 6.97
N PHE A 55 3.71 -7.98 6.85
CA PHE A 55 3.85 -6.74 6.09
C PHE A 55 4.86 -5.81 6.75
N LEU A 56 4.83 -5.65 8.07
CA LEU A 56 5.77 -4.79 8.78
C LEU A 56 7.23 -5.26 8.59
N LEU A 57 7.48 -6.56 8.70
CA LEU A 57 8.79 -7.14 8.51
C LEU A 57 9.26 -7.02 7.05
N SER A 58 8.38 -7.29 6.09
CA SER A 58 8.68 -7.19 4.65
C SER A 58 8.96 -5.73 4.23
N GLY A 59 8.08 -4.80 4.61
CA GLY A 59 8.23 -3.37 4.36
C GLY A 59 9.51 -2.82 5.00
N GLY A 60 9.73 -3.11 6.29
CA GLY A 60 10.93 -2.71 7.01
C GLY A 60 12.21 -3.26 6.39
N ALA A 61 12.24 -4.54 6.01
CA ALA A 61 13.39 -5.15 5.34
C ALA A 61 13.70 -4.47 4.00
N GLY A 62 12.67 -4.15 3.21
CA GLY A 62 12.81 -3.42 1.97
C GLY A 62 13.36 -2.00 2.16
N LEU A 63 12.87 -1.25 3.15
CA LEU A 63 13.40 0.08 3.49
C LEU A 63 14.87 0.03 3.94
N VAL A 64 15.22 -0.94 4.78
CA VAL A 64 16.61 -1.15 5.22
C VAL A 64 17.50 -1.51 4.03
N PHE A 65 17.03 -2.35 3.12
CA PHE A 65 17.74 -2.69 1.89
C PHE A 65 17.99 -1.45 1.03
N LEU A 66 16.94 -0.67 0.75
CA LEU A 66 17.04 0.55 -0.06
C LEU A 66 17.98 1.58 0.57
N TRP A 67 17.93 1.74 1.89
CA TRP A 67 18.82 2.67 2.61
C TRP A 67 20.29 2.28 2.46
N ARG A 68 20.60 0.99 2.61
CA ARG A 68 21.96 0.46 2.48
C ARG A 68 22.54 0.65 1.08
N ILE A 69 21.76 0.40 0.03
CA ILE A 69 22.23 0.55 -1.35
C ILE A 69 22.29 2.02 -1.79
N HIS A 70 21.42 2.90 -1.29
CA HIS A 70 21.46 4.32 -1.62
C HIS A 70 22.76 4.98 -1.14
N GLY A 71 23.28 4.56 0.02
CA GLY A 71 24.57 4.98 0.55
C GLY A 71 25.79 4.32 -0.11
N ASN A 72 25.60 3.29 -0.94
CA ASN A 72 26.68 2.54 -1.57
C ASN A 72 26.90 2.99 -3.03
N PRO A 73 28.03 3.64 -3.37
CA PRO A 73 28.34 4.06 -4.73
C PRO A 73 28.53 2.91 -5.73
N THR A 74 28.86 1.70 -5.25
CA THR A 74 29.13 0.52 -6.09
C THR A 74 27.95 -0.45 -6.12
N GLN A 75 26.75 -0.01 -5.73
CA GLN A 75 25.54 -0.82 -5.82
C GLN A 75 25.24 -1.20 -7.28
N THR A 76 24.75 -2.42 -7.50
CA THR A 76 24.36 -2.93 -8.84
C THR A 76 22.88 -3.33 -8.89
N ALA A 77 22.10 -2.97 -7.87
CA ALA A 77 20.69 -3.31 -7.78
C ALA A 77 19.83 -2.47 -8.74
N PHE A 78 20.25 -1.23 -9.00
CA PHE A 78 19.59 -0.31 -9.94
C PHE A 78 20.61 0.23 -10.94
N GLN A 79 20.19 0.42 -12.20
CA GLN A 79 21.05 1.03 -13.22
C GLN A 79 21.15 2.54 -12.99
N ASP A 80 20.01 3.22 -12.86
CA ASP A 80 19.91 4.59 -12.34
C ASP A 80 19.34 4.59 -10.91
N ARG A 81 19.91 5.39 -10.01
CA ARG A 81 19.36 5.61 -8.65
C ARG A 81 17.90 6.05 -8.65
N LYS A 82 17.43 6.73 -9.71
CA LYS A 82 16.04 7.16 -9.85
C LYS A 82 15.06 5.99 -9.94
N GLU A 83 15.50 4.82 -10.41
CA GLU A 83 14.67 3.60 -10.45
C GLU A 83 14.27 3.12 -9.06
N SER A 84 15.02 3.52 -8.02
CA SER A 84 14.70 3.16 -6.63
C SER A 84 13.49 3.89 -6.06
N TRP A 85 13.05 5.01 -6.66
CA TRP A 85 11.99 5.85 -6.08
C TRP A 85 10.65 5.12 -5.90
N PRO A 86 10.13 4.42 -6.93
CA PRO A 86 8.92 3.63 -6.78
C PRO A 86 9.03 2.56 -5.67
N TYR A 87 10.21 1.96 -5.48
CA TYR A 87 10.43 0.97 -4.41
C TYR A 87 10.41 1.60 -3.01
N TRP A 88 10.90 2.84 -2.85
CA TRP A 88 10.77 3.56 -1.58
C TRP A 88 9.30 3.79 -1.24
N VAL A 89 8.51 4.25 -2.20
CA VAL A 89 7.07 4.44 -2.01
C VAL A 89 6.37 3.12 -1.71
N LEU A 90 6.73 2.03 -2.42
CA LEU A 90 6.20 0.69 -2.20
C LEU A 90 6.45 0.20 -0.77
N PHE A 91 7.69 0.20 -0.30
CA PHE A 91 8.02 -0.35 1.02
C PHE A 91 7.55 0.54 2.18
N LEU A 92 7.52 1.87 1.99
CA LEU A 92 6.84 2.78 2.93
C LEU A 92 5.35 2.45 3.01
N SER A 93 4.72 2.23 1.86
CA SER A 93 3.29 1.89 1.80
C SER A 93 3.00 0.54 2.45
N ILE A 94 3.79 -0.52 2.17
CA ILE A 94 3.66 -1.84 2.81
C ILE A 94 3.83 -1.72 4.34
N THR A 95 4.78 -0.90 4.80
CA THR A 95 4.96 -0.63 6.23
C THR A 95 3.71 0.05 6.82
N SER A 96 3.17 1.04 6.11
CA SER A 96 1.92 1.72 6.49
C SER A 96 0.69 0.81 6.44
N VAL A 97 0.62 -0.16 5.50
CA VAL A 97 -0.43 -1.21 5.47
C VAL A 97 -0.46 -1.94 6.79
N ALA A 98 0.70 -2.35 7.32
CA ALA A 98 0.75 -3.06 8.59
C ALA A 98 0.10 -2.26 9.73
N PHE A 99 0.42 -0.97 9.83
CA PHE A 99 -0.16 -0.11 10.88
C PHE A 99 -1.65 0.16 10.67
N GLY A 100 -2.07 0.51 9.46
CA GLY A 100 -3.47 0.76 9.13
C GLY A 100 -4.34 -0.46 9.33
N SER A 101 -3.85 -1.62 8.91
CA SER A 101 -4.55 -2.90 9.04
C SER A 101 -4.62 -3.40 10.48
N ILE A 102 -3.54 -3.28 11.26
CA ILE A 102 -3.58 -3.56 12.71
C ILE A 102 -4.62 -2.69 13.38
N HIS A 103 -4.65 -1.38 13.09
CA HIS A 103 -5.60 -0.47 13.69
C HIS A 103 -7.05 -0.82 13.32
N TYR A 104 -7.30 -1.12 12.05
CA TYR A 104 -8.61 -1.54 11.55
C TYR A 104 -9.08 -2.86 12.15
N HIS A 105 -8.24 -3.88 12.20
CA HIS A 105 -8.61 -5.18 12.78
C HIS A 105 -8.75 -5.14 14.29
N TRP A 106 -8.06 -4.22 14.97
CA TRP A 106 -8.23 -4.02 16.41
C TRP A 106 -9.58 -3.36 16.75
N THR A 107 -9.97 -2.33 16.01
CA THR A 107 -11.24 -1.61 16.18
C THR A 107 -11.95 -1.42 14.84
N PRO A 108 -12.73 -2.40 14.40
CA PRO A 108 -13.27 -2.39 13.03
C PRO A 108 -14.35 -1.34 12.85
N ASP A 109 -14.08 -0.33 12.04
CA ASP A 109 -15.06 0.66 11.58
C ASP A 109 -14.67 1.24 10.21
N ILE A 110 -15.54 2.10 9.68
CA ILE A 110 -15.38 2.70 8.35
C ILE A 110 -14.20 3.67 8.27
N ASP A 111 -13.89 4.37 9.37
CA ASP A 111 -12.86 5.41 9.42
C ASP A 111 -11.47 4.75 9.45
N HIS A 112 -11.32 3.68 10.22
CA HIS A 112 -10.11 2.87 10.24
C HIS A 112 -9.91 2.07 8.94
N LEU A 113 -10.99 1.68 8.26
CA LEU A 113 -10.90 0.99 6.96
C LEU A 113 -10.24 1.85 5.88
N LEU A 114 -10.42 3.17 5.93
CA LEU A 114 -9.71 4.09 5.04
C LEU A 114 -8.19 3.96 5.21
N TRP A 115 -7.73 3.89 6.46
CA TRP A 115 -6.31 3.79 6.79
C TRP A 115 -5.69 2.42 6.45
N ASP A 116 -6.51 1.37 6.39
CA ASP A 116 -6.10 0.05 5.87
C ASP A 116 -5.97 0.07 4.34
N ARG A 117 -6.96 0.63 3.63
CA ARG A 117 -7.02 0.58 2.15
C ARG A 117 -6.11 1.59 1.46
N LEU A 118 -5.94 2.79 2.02
CA LEU A 118 -5.17 3.86 1.39
C LEU A 118 -3.71 3.42 1.11
N PRO A 119 -2.97 2.86 2.08
CA PRO A 119 -1.62 2.36 1.82
C PRO A 119 -1.56 1.22 0.81
N ILE A 120 -2.58 0.34 0.75
CA ILE A 120 -2.65 -0.75 -0.24
C ILE A 120 -2.70 -0.19 -1.67
N VAL A 121 -3.56 0.80 -1.92
CA VAL A 121 -3.68 1.41 -3.25
C VAL A 121 -2.38 2.10 -3.67
N ILE A 122 -1.72 2.80 -2.74
CA ILE A 122 -0.42 3.44 -3.00
C ILE A 122 0.65 2.38 -3.28
N ALA A 123 0.68 1.27 -2.54
CA ALA A 123 1.61 0.17 -2.78
C ALA A 123 1.43 -0.45 -4.18
N ILE A 124 0.19 -0.68 -4.61
CA ILE A 124 -0.11 -1.21 -5.95
C ILE A 124 0.35 -0.22 -7.04
N ALA A 125 0.05 1.06 -6.88
CA ALA A 125 0.47 2.09 -7.83
C ALA A 125 2.00 2.22 -7.91
N ALA A 126 2.68 2.14 -6.77
CA ALA A 126 4.13 2.16 -6.69
C ALA A 126 4.77 0.93 -7.35
N LEU A 127 4.21 -0.26 -7.13
CA LEU A 127 4.65 -1.49 -7.78
C LEU A 127 4.46 -1.40 -9.31
N LEU A 128 3.30 -0.93 -9.76
CA LEU A 128 3.04 -0.73 -11.19
C LEU A 128 4.06 0.23 -11.80
N SER A 129 4.31 1.37 -11.15
CA SER A 129 5.33 2.33 -11.57
C SER A 129 6.72 1.71 -11.64
N ALA A 130 7.10 0.88 -10.67
CA ALA A 130 8.39 0.20 -10.66
C ALA A 130 8.55 -0.76 -11.85
N THR A 131 7.50 -1.51 -12.16
CA THR A 131 7.53 -2.51 -13.25
C THR A 131 7.41 -1.91 -14.64
N LEU A 132 6.65 -0.82 -14.81
CA LEU A 132 6.50 -0.15 -16.10
C LEU A 132 7.74 0.68 -16.46
N TRP A 133 8.40 1.29 -15.46
CA TRP A 133 9.62 2.06 -15.69
C TRP A 133 10.74 1.22 -16.30
N LEU A 134 10.85 -0.05 -15.94
CA LEU A 134 11.87 -0.97 -16.46
C LEU A 134 11.64 -1.38 -17.93
N SER A 135 10.52 -0.98 -18.53
CA SER A 135 10.14 -1.33 -19.91
C SER A 135 10.21 -0.16 -20.91
N ALA A 136 10.70 1.00 -20.48
CA ALA A 136 10.87 2.22 -21.30
C ALA A 136 12.34 2.65 -21.36
#